data_AF-A0AAV7EM27-F1
#
_entry.id   AF-A0AAV7EM27-F1
#
_cell.length_a   1.000
_cell.length_b   1.000
_cell.length_c   1.000
_cell.angle_alpha   90.00
_cell.angle_beta   90.00
_cell.angle_gamma   90.00
#
_symmetry.space_group_name_H-M   'P 1'
#
loop_
_entity.id
_entity.type
_entity.pdbx_description
1 polymer ?
#
loop_
_entity_poly.entity_id
_entity_poly.type
_entity_poly.pdbx_seq_one_letter_code
_entity_poly.pdbx_strand_id
1 'polypeptide(L)'
;MEAMHLLILDECHHAVKEHPYSLVMSEFYHTTVKDKRSAVFGMTASPVNLKGVSSQEDCAIKIRNLEIKDRKELEKHVPMPSIVVVE
;
A
#
# COMPACT_ATOMS: atom_id res chain seq x y z
N MET A 1 -1.85 17.27 13.59
CA MET A 1 -2.77 16.15 13.25
C MET A 1 -3.91 15.96 14.25
N GLU A 2 -3.95 16.73 15.34
CA GLU A 2 -4.86 16.55 16.50
C GLU A 2 -6.36 16.62 16.19
N ALA A 3 -6.76 17.23 15.08
CA ALA A 3 -8.17 17.28 14.64
C ALA A 3 -8.58 16.09 13.74
N MET A 4 -7.65 15.21 13.38
CA MET A 4 -7.90 14.07 12.48
C MET A 4 -7.50 12.78 13.17
N HIS A 5 -8.46 11.86 13.35
CA HIS A 5 -8.22 10.58 14.00
C HIS A 5 -7.71 9.50 13.04
N LEU A 6 -7.98 9.63 11.74
CA LEU A 6 -7.64 8.64 10.72
C LEU A 6 -7.15 9.33 9.44
N LEU A 7 -6.03 8.86 8.91
CA LEU A 7 -5.46 9.24 7.62
C LEU A 7 -5.56 8.04 6.67
N ILE A 8 -6.30 8.20 5.58
CA ILE A 8 -6.47 7.18 4.54
C ILE A 8 -5.60 7.55 3.33
N LEU A 9 -4.72 6.64 2.91
CA LEU A 9 -3.91 6.80 1.70
C LEU A 9 -4.36 5.78 0.66
N ASP A 10 -5.00 6.27 -0.40
CA ASP A 10 -5.26 5.48 -1.60
C ASP A 10 -4.00 5.42 -2.48
N GLU A 11 -3.75 4.27 -3.09
CA GLU A 11 -2.51 3.93 -3.78
C GLU A 11 -1.25 4.24 -2.93
N CYS A 12 -1.25 3.77 -1.68
CA CYS A 12 -0.21 4.10 -0.70
C CYS A 12 1.20 3.67 -1.13
N HIS A 13 1.33 2.76 -2.10
CA HIS A 13 2.61 2.34 -2.68
C HIS A 13 3.35 3.48 -3.43
N HIS A 14 2.65 4.57 -3.77
CA HIS A 14 3.23 5.79 -4.32
C HIS A 14 3.96 6.66 -3.28
N ALA A 15 3.82 6.40 -1.98
CA ALA A 15 4.44 7.17 -0.91
C ALA A 15 5.96 6.93 -0.78
N VAL A 16 6.70 7.17 -1.87
CA VAL A 16 8.15 7.11 -1.97
C VAL A 16 8.71 8.41 -2.53
N LYS A 17 9.99 8.71 -2.21
CA LYS A 17 10.71 9.89 -2.71
C LYS A 17 9.99 11.20 -2.34
N GLU A 18 9.83 12.10 -3.31
CA GLU A 18 9.20 13.42 -3.17
C GLU A 18 7.70 13.37 -3.50
N HIS A 19 7.06 12.20 -3.42
CA HIS A 19 5.61 12.12 -3.57
C HIS A 19 4.93 12.89 -2.42
N PRO A 20 3.82 13.61 -2.66
CA PRO A 20 3.13 14.38 -1.61
C PRO A 20 2.82 13.56 -0.35
N TYR A 21 2.49 12.26 -0.49
CA TYR A 21 2.29 11.38 0.67
C TYR A 21 3.55 11.22 1.52
N SER A 22 4.73 11.09 0.91
CA SER A 22 5.99 11.02 1.64
C SER A 22 6.26 12.31 2.40
N LEU A 23 5.96 13.46 1.80
CA LEU A 23 6.08 14.77 2.45
C LEU A 23 5.10 14.92 3.62
N VAL A 24 3.84 14.52 3.44
CA VAL A 24 2.85 14.50 4.54
C VAL A 24 3.34 13.63 5.70
N MET A 25 3.91 12.47 5.40
CA MET A 25 4.45 11.56 6.41
C MET A 25 5.70 12.13 7.11
N SER A 26 6.68 12.64 6.35
CA SER A 26 7.94 13.13 6.91
C SER A 26 7.80 14.46 7.64
N GLU A 27 7.04 15.41 7.08
CA GLU A 27 6.96 16.78 7.60
C GLU A 27 5.89 16.95 8.68
N PHE A 28 4.80 16.18 8.63
CA PHE A 28 3.67 16.37 9.54
C PHE A 28 3.39 15.15 10.44
N TYR A 29 3.43 13.93 9.90
CA TYR A 29 3.11 12.73 10.69
C TYR A 29 4.21 12.38 11.68
N HIS A 30 5.44 12.22 11.20
CA HIS A 30 6.57 11.81 12.02
C HIS A 30 7.01 12.90 12.99
N THR A 31 6.76 14.17 12.68
CA THR A 31 7.03 15.32 13.58
C THR A 31 5.95 15.49 14.67
N THR A 32 4.76 14.92 14.49
CA THR A 32 3.69 14.95 15.50
C THR A 32 4.02 14.02 16.67
N VAL A 33 3.73 14.46 17.90
CA VAL A 33 3.83 13.66 19.14
C VAL A 33 3.06 12.36 18.99
N LYS A 34 3.64 11.23 19.42
CA LYS A 34 3.12 9.88 19.16
C LYS A 34 1.64 9.72 19.54
N ASP A 35 1.22 10.24 20.69
CA ASP A 35 -0.16 10.13 21.20
C ASP A 35 -1.17 11.04 20.46
N LYS A 36 -0.68 11.95 19.62
CA LYS A 36 -1.48 12.86 18.79
C LYS A 36 -1.46 12.49 17.31
N ARG A 37 -0.82 11.37 16.93
CA ARG A 37 -0.80 10.89 15.55
C ARG A 37 -2.14 10.26 15.22
N SER A 38 -2.65 10.57 14.03
CA SER A 38 -3.79 9.87 13.48
C SER A 38 -3.43 8.40 13.26
N ALA A 39 -4.40 7.49 13.31
CA ALA A 39 -4.21 6.16 12.75
C ALA A 39 -4.00 6.29 11.22
N VAL A 40 -3.16 5.45 10.63
CA VAL A 40 -2.91 5.45 9.17
C VAL A 40 -3.48 4.17 8.58
N PHE A 41 -4.31 4.31 7.55
CA PHE A 41 -4.83 3.21 6.76
C PHE A 41 -4.41 3.40 5.30
N GLY A 42 -3.51 2.55 4.81
CA GLY A 42 -3.09 2.55 3.42
C GLY A 42 -3.79 1.43 2.66
N MET A 43 -4.31 1.74 1.48
CA MET A 43 -4.81 0.75 0.54
C MET A 43 -4.07 0.85 -0.78
N THR A 44 -3.85 -0.31 -1.41
CA THR A 44 -3.25 -0.43 -2.73
C THR A 44 -3.59 -1.79 -3.31
N ALA A 45 -3.79 -1.87 -4.62
CA ALA A 45 -3.91 -3.15 -5.32
C ALA A 45 -2.58 -3.93 -5.35
N SER A 46 -1.45 -3.22 -5.25
CA SER A 46 -0.11 -3.82 -5.24
C SER A 46 0.84 -3.00 -4.36
N PRO A 47 1.63 -3.63 -3.47
CA PRO A 47 2.63 -2.92 -2.68
C PRO A 47 3.94 -2.73 -3.45
N VAL A 48 4.00 -3.21 -4.70
CA VAL A 48 5.21 -3.30 -5.50
C VAL A 48 5.24 -2.15 -6.48
N ASN A 49 6.21 -1.26 -6.29
CA ASN A 49 6.61 -0.32 -7.33
C ASN A 49 7.61 -1.06 -8.25
N LEU A 50 7.32 -1.17 -9.55
CA LEU A 50 8.11 -1.95 -10.53
C LEU A 50 9.61 -1.58 -10.55
N LYS A 51 9.96 -0.37 -10.09
CA LYS A 51 11.34 0.08 -9.87
C LYS A 51 11.85 -0.44 -8.51
N GLY A 52 12.52 -1.60 -8.52
CA GLY A 52 13.18 -2.15 -7.32
C GLY A 52 12.70 -3.53 -6.89
N VAL A 53 12.25 -4.36 -7.84
CA VAL A 53 12.09 -5.80 -7.67
C VAL A 53 13.27 -6.45 -8.38
N SER A 54 14.21 -7.00 -7.61
CA SER A 54 15.38 -7.71 -8.14
C SER A 54 15.08 -9.19 -8.41
N SER A 55 14.06 -9.75 -7.75
CA SER A 55 13.65 -11.13 -7.94
C SER A 55 12.15 -11.37 -7.66
N GLN A 56 11.65 -12.54 -8.04
CA GLN A 56 10.26 -12.94 -7.75
C GLN A 56 10.01 -13.08 -6.24
N GLU A 57 11.03 -13.44 -5.47
CA GLU A 57 10.97 -13.54 -4.01
C GLU A 57 10.75 -12.18 -3.34
N ASP A 58 11.46 -11.13 -3.80
CA ASP A 58 11.27 -9.76 -3.32
C ASP A 58 9.84 -9.27 -3.56
N CYS A 59 9.27 -9.66 -4.70
CA CYS A 59 7.89 -9.36 -5.07
C CYS A 59 6.90 -10.05 -4.12
N ALA A 60 7.09 -11.36 -3.88
CA ALA A 60 6.24 -12.15 -2.99
C ALA A 60 6.27 -11.64 -1.55
N ILE A 61 7.44 -11.23 -1.04
CA ILE A 61 7.57 -10.66 0.31
C ILE A 61 6.78 -9.35 0.43
N LYS A 62 6.94 -8.44 -0.54
CA LYS A 62 6.19 -7.17 -0.54
C LYS A 62 4.68 -7.43 -0.61
N ILE A 63 4.23 -8.34 -1.47
CA ILE A 63 2.82 -8.71 -1.64
C ILE A 63 2.22 -9.29 -0.36
N ARG A 64 2.97 -10.12 0.39
CA ARG A 64 2.51 -10.69 1.67
C ARG A 64 2.18 -9.64 2.73
N ASN A 65 2.75 -8.43 2.63
CA ASN A 65 2.46 -7.34 3.56
C ASN A 65 1.08 -6.70 3.30
N LEU A 66 0.41 -6.99 2.17
CA LEU A 66 -1.00 -6.67 2.02
C LEU A 66 -1.83 -7.74 2.75
N GLU A 67 -2.53 -7.32 3.80
CA GLU A 67 -3.42 -8.18 4.56
C GLU A 67 -4.66 -8.58 3.74
N ILE A 68 -4.57 -9.69 3.00
CA ILE A 68 -5.73 -10.33 2.37
C ILE A 68 -6.30 -11.34 3.37
N LYS A 69 -7.38 -10.96 4.08
CA LYS A 69 -7.99 -11.80 5.13
C LYS A 69 -8.65 -13.07 4.61
N ASP A 70 -9.38 -13.00 3.49
CA ASP A 70 -10.03 -14.18 2.89
C ASP A 70 -9.90 -14.19 1.37
N ARG A 71 -8.91 -14.95 0.90
CA ARG A 71 -8.66 -15.10 -0.54
C ARG A 71 -9.79 -15.86 -1.25
N LYS A 72 -10.37 -16.88 -0.59
CA LYS A 72 -11.38 -17.74 -1.21
C LYS A 72 -12.70 -17.01 -1.41
N GLU A 73 -13.08 -16.16 -0.47
CA GLU A 73 -14.25 -15.29 -0.62
C GLU A 73 -14.01 -14.23 -1.70
N LEU A 74 -12.80 -13.64 -1.74
CA LEU A 74 -12.44 -12.63 -2.73
C LEU A 74 -12.48 -13.18 -4.16
N GLU A 75 -11.96 -14.39 -4.40
CA GLU A 75 -11.96 -15.05 -5.71
C GLU A 75 -13.37 -15.27 -6.29
N LYS A 76 -14.40 -15.36 -5.45
CA LYS A 76 -15.81 -15.47 -5.91
C LYS A 76 -16.32 -14.16 -6.53
N HIS A 77 -15.78 -13.02 -6.11
CA HIS A 77 -16.23 -11.70 -6.51
C HIS A 77 -15.26 -11.01 -7.48
N VAL A 78 -14.00 -11.44 -7.50
CA VAL A 78 -12.93 -10.88 -8.34
C VAL A 78 -12.26 -12.01 -9.13
N PRO A 79 -12.95 -12.63 -10.11
CA PRO A 79 -12.33 -13.66 -10.94
C PRO A 79 -11.23 -13.05 -11.82
N MET A 80 -10.01 -13.58 -11.77
CA MET A 80 -8.95 -13.17 -12.69
C MET A 80 -9.20 -13.76 -14.08
N PRO A 81 -9.14 -12.95 -15.15
CA PRO A 81 -9.28 -13.46 -16.51
C PRO A 81 -8.07 -14.33 -16.89
N SER A 82 -8.32 -15.35 -17.71
CA SER A 82 -7.25 -16.14 -18.32
C SER A 82 -6.51 -15.27 -19.36
N ILE A 83 -5.21 -15.03 -19.13
CA ILE A 83 -4.36 -14.31 -20.07
C ILE A 83 -3.72 -15.35 -20.99
N VAL A 84 -4.04 -15.29 -22.29
CA VAL A 84 -3.39 -16.09 -23.33
C VAL A 84 -2.41 -15.18 -24.05
N VAL A 85 -1.12 -15.49 -23.97
CA VAL A 85 -0.08 -14.82 -24.75
C VAL A 85 -0.03 -15.52 -26.10
N VAL A 86 -0.31 -14.77 -27.17
CA VAL A 86 -0.17 -15.26 -28.55
C VAL A 86 1.12 -14.63 -29.10
N GLU A 87 2.07 -15.49 -29.47
CA GLU A 87 3.31 -15.10 -30.16
C GLU A 87 3.10 -14.87 -31.65
#